data_AF-A0A2Z6NNW1-F1
#
_entry.id   AF-A0A2Z6NNW1-F1
#
_cell.length_a   1.000
_cell.length_b   1.000
_cell.length_c   1.000
_cell.angle_alpha   90.00
_cell.angle_beta   90.00
_cell.angle_gamma   90.00
#
_symmetry.space_group_name_H-M   'P 1'
#
loop_
_entity.id
_entity.type
_entity.pdbx_description
1 polymer ?
#
loop_
_entity_poly.entity_id
_entity_poly.type
_entity_poly.pdbx_seq_one_letter_code
_entity_poly.pdbx_strand_id
1 'polypeptide(L)'
;MMDLPNQIPWLTYYTPDYETKDTDILAAFRVTPQPGVPPEEAGAAVAAESSTGTWTTAETGEIKGHYLNATAGTCEEMIKRAVFARELGVPIVMHDYLTGGFTANTTLAHYCRDNGLLLHIHRAMHAVIDRQKNHGMHFRVLAKALRLSGGDHIHAGTVVGKLEGEREITLGFVDLLRDDYVEKDRSRGIFFTQDWVSLPGVLPVASGGIHVWHMPALTEIFGDDSVLQFGGGTLGHPWGNAPGAVANRVALEACVQARNEGRDLAREGNDIIRAAGKWSPELAAACEVWKEIKFEFPAMDTL
;
A
#
# COMPACT_ATOMS: atom_id res chain seq x y z
N MET A 1 11.75 -34.55 24.70
CA MET A 1 10.60 -33.85 25.30
C MET A 1 11.08 -32.50 25.79
N MET A 2 10.90 -31.47 24.96
CA MET A 2 10.88 -30.09 25.42
C MET A 2 9.42 -29.78 25.68
N ASP A 3 9.06 -29.48 26.93
CA ASP A 3 7.79 -28.85 27.25
C ASP A 3 7.80 -27.47 26.60
N LEU A 4 7.10 -27.33 25.48
CA LEU A 4 6.77 -26.02 24.94
C LEU A 4 5.63 -25.46 25.81
N PRO A 5 5.84 -24.33 26.50
CA PRO A 5 4.84 -23.77 27.40
C PRO A 5 3.58 -23.38 26.61
N ASN A 6 2.43 -23.74 27.20
CA ASN A 6 1.04 -23.51 26.82
C ASN A 6 0.62 -22.05 26.58
N GLN A 7 1.41 -21.17 25.97
CA GLN A 7 1.00 -19.80 25.64
C GLN A 7 1.70 -19.26 24.39
N ILE A 8 1.25 -19.69 23.21
CA ILE A 8 1.36 -18.87 21.99
C ILE A 8 -0.03 -18.26 21.76
N PRO A 9 -0.21 -16.94 21.98
CA PRO A 9 -1.53 -16.28 21.93
C PRO A 9 -2.24 -16.29 20.57
N TRP A 10 -1.60 -16.80 19.51
CA TRP A 10 -2.07 -16.73 18.12
C TRP A 10 -2.70 -18.04 17.60
N LEU A 11 -2.79 -19.09 18.42
CA LEU A 11 -3.50 -20.33 18.10
C LEU A 11 -5.03 -20.19 18.31
N THR A 12 -5.60 -19.07 17.87
CA THR A 12 -7.04 -18.76 17.96
C THR A 12 -7.89 -19.38 16.83
N TYR A 13 -7.28 -20.18 15.95
CA TYR A 13 -7.92 -20.67 14.72
C TYR A 13 -8.28 -22.17 14.73
N TYR A 14 -8.04 -22.87 15.83
CA TYR A 14 -8.41 -24.28 15.98
C TYR A 14 -9.58 -24.43 16.96
N THR A 15 -10.78 -24.66 16.42
CA THR A 15 -12.02 -24.87 17.17
C THR A 15 -12.58 -26.27 16.83
N PRO A 16 -12.02 -27.35 17.42
CA PRO A 16 -12.42 -28.72 17.10
C PRO A 16 -13.86 -29.04 17.51
N ASP A 17 -14.44 -28.20 18.36
CA ASP A 17 -15.80 -28.27 18.89
C ASP A 17 -16.79 -27.34 18.16
N TYR A 18 -16.39 -26.68 17.06
CA TYR A 18 -17.29 -25.85 16.27
C TYR A 18 -18.38 -26.68 15.59
N GLU A 19 -19.64 -26.35 15.87
CA GLU A 19 -20.80 -26.92 15.17
C GLU A 19 -21.09 -26.14 13.88
N THR A 20 -20.96 -26.82 12.73
CA THR A 20 -21.20 -26.23 11.41
C THR A 20 -22.66 -25.81 11.22
N LYS A 21 -22.88 -24.62 10.66
CA LYS A 21 -24.21 -24.08 10.34
C LYS A 21 -24.57 -24.36 8.89
N ASP A 22 -25.88 -24.35 8.57
CA ASP A 22 -26.39 -24.54 7.20
C ASP A 22 -25.89 -23.47 6.20
N THR A 23 -25.38 -22.34 6.70
CA THR A 23 -24.82 -21.24 5.91
C THR A 23 -23.33 -21.37 5.63
N ASP A 24 -22.65 -22.35 6.24
CA ASP A 24 -21.19 -22.47 6.16
C ASP A 24 -20.77 -23.12 4.83
N ILE A 25 -19.73 -22.57 4.21
CA ILE A 25 -19.06 -23.20 3.06
C ILE A 25 -17.86 -23.97 3.61
N LEU A 26 -17.89 -25.30 3.49
CA LEU A 26 -16.85 -26.17 4.01
C LEU A 26 -15.80 -26.50 2.96
N ALA A 27 -14.53 -26.35 3.33
CA ALA A 27 -13.39 -26.88 2.59
C ALA A 27 -12.73 -27.98 3.42
N ALA A 28 -12.70 -29.20 2.88
CA ALA A 28 -12.09 -30.34 3.55
C ALA A 28 -10.70 -30.62 2.99
N PHE A 29 -9.71 -30.73 3.87
CA PHE A 29 -8.34 -31.07 3.51
C PHE A 29 -7.97 -32.42 4.12
N ARG A 30 -7.28 -33.26 3.35
CA ARG A 30 -6.65 -34.47 3.89
C ARG A 30 -5.25 -34.10 4.36
N VAL A 31 -5.01 -34.20 5.65
CA VAL A 31 -3.70 -33.96 6.27
C VAL A 31 -3.10 -35.30 6.69
N THR A 32 -1.84 -35.55 6.31
CA THR A 32 -1.08 -36.71 6.80
C THR A 32 0.08 -36.17 7.65
N PRO A 33 0.03 -36.31 8.99
CA PRO A 33 1.10 -35.80 9.84
C PRO A 33 2.41 -36.58 9.61
N GLN A 34 3.54 -35.90 9.85
CA GLN A 34 4.84 -36.58 9.89
C GLN A 34 4.94 -37.52 11.10
N PRO A 35 5.79 -38.56 11.06
CA PRO A 35 6.02 -39.44 12.21
C PRO A 35 6.40 -38.65 13.46
N GLY A 36 5.62 -38.79 14.53
CA GLY A 36 5.83 -38.10 15.81
C GLY A 36 5.04 -36.80 15.98
N VAL A 37 4.29 -36.34 14.98
CA VAL A 37 3.41 -35.17 15.06
C VAL A 37 1.95 -35.63 15.29
N PRO A 38 1.26 -35.16 16.34
CA PRO A 38 -0.15 -35.45 16.56
C PRO A 38 -1.04 -34.90 15.42
N PRO A 39 -2.10 -35.62 15.00
CA PRO A 39 -3.04 -35.13 13.98
C PRO A 39 -3.72 -33.81 14.34
N GLU A 40 -3.99 -33.56 15.62
CA GLU A 40 -4.59 -32.33 16.13
C GLU A 40 -3.63 -31.15 15.98
N GLU A 41 -2.35 -31.37 16.24
CA GLU A 41 -1.30 -30.37 16.03
C GLU A 41 -1.14 -30.06 14.53
N ALA A 42 -1.10 -31.10 13.69
CA ALA A 42 -1.06 -30.93 12.24
C ALA A 42 -2.32 -30.26 11.68
N GLY A 43 -3.50 -30.55 12.24
CA GLY A 43 -4.77 -29.93 11.87
C GLY A 43 -4.90 -28.48 12.36
N ALA A 44 -4.41 -28.17 13.56
CA ALA A 44 -4.35 -26.82 14.12
C ALA A 44 -3.36 -25.95 13.36
N ALA A 45 -2.24 -26.53 12.93
CA ALA A 45 -1.33 -25.90 11.98
C ALA A 45 -2.13 -25.59 10.69
N VAL A 46 -2.64 -26.59 9.97
CA VAL A 46 -3.43 -26.39 8.73
C VAL A 46 -4.60 -25.38 8.86
N ALA A 47 -5.26 -25.29 10.01
CA ALA A 47 -6.30 -24.30 10.28
C ALA A 47 -5.73 -22.87 10.45
N ALA A 48 -4.64 -22.71 11.20
CA ALA A 48 -3.88 -21.46 11.29
C ALA A 48 -3.24 -21.04 9.95
N GLU A 49 -3.04 -22.01 9.06
CA GLU A 49 -2.39 -21.92 7.75
C GLU A 49 -3.31 -21.43 6.60
N SER A 50 -4.58 -21.09 6.86
CA SER A 50 -5.56 -20.80 5.79
C SER A 50 -5.63 -19.33 5.33
N SER A 51 -4.89 -18.41 5.95
CA SER A 51 -4.87 -16.99 5.56
C SER A 51 -3.52 -16.59 4.93
N THR A 52 -3.57 -15.95 3.76
CA THR A 52 -2.38 -15.40 3.07
C THR A 52 -1.64 -14.34 3.90
N GLY A 53 -2.30 -13.70 4.87
CA GLY A 53 -1.65 -12.78 5.80
C GLY A 53 -0.83 -13.49 6.88
N THR A 54 -1.29 -14.65 7.36
CA THR A 54 -0.67 -15.36 8.50
C THR A 54 0.63 -16.04 8.09
N TRP A 55 0.65 -16.77 6.97
CA TRP A 55 1.86 -17.46 6.51
C TRP A 55 2.98 -16.51 6.11
N THR A 56 2.68 -15.51 5.28
CA THR A 56 3.73 -14.59 4.84
C THR A 56 4.31 -13.81 6.03
N THR A 57 3.52 -13.55 7.07
CA THR A 57 4.03 -12.98 8.33
C THR A 57 4.93 -13.98 9.06
N ALA A 58 4.48 -15.23 9.24
CA ALA A 58 5.23 -16.27 9.95
C ALA A 58 6.55 -16.65 9.23
N GLU A 59 6.52 -16.77 7.91
CA GLU A 59 7.68 -17.15 7.10
C GLU A 59 8.74 -16.04 7.02
N THR A 60 8.31 -14.77 7.02
CA THR A 60 9.24 -13.64 6.86
C THR A 60 9.63 -12.95 8.17
N GLY A 61 8.85 -13.13 9.24
CA GLY A 61 9.02 -12.40 10.50
C GLY A 61 8.63 -10.92 10.44
N GLU A 62 8.05 -10.45 9.33
CA GLU A 62 7.62 -9.06 9.13
C GLU A 62 6.08 -8.96 9.16
N ILE A 63 5.54 -7.87 9.71
CA ILE A 63 4.10 -7.58 9.67
C ILE A 63 3.62 -7.44 8.23
N LYS A 64 2.53 -8.13 7.87
CA LYS A 64 1.87 -8.02 6.56
C LYS A 64 0.48 -7.41 6.69
N GLY A 65 -0.01 -6.83 5.60
CA GLY A 65 -1.34 -6.25 5.51
C GLY A 65 -1.90 -6.35 4.10
N HIS A 66 -3.23 -6.43 3.99
CA HIS A 66 -3.95 -6.36 2.73
C HIS A 66 -5.11 -5.38 2.89
N TYR A 67 -5.23 -4.41 1.98
CA TYR A 67 -6.25 -3.38 2.10
C TYR A 67 -7.63 -3.94 1.71
N LEU A 68 -8.37 -4.48 2.68
CA LEU A 68 -9.72 -5.00 2.44
C LEU A 68 -10.68 -3.83 2.13
N ASN A 69 -11.34 -3.87 0.97
CA ASN A 69 -12.15 -2.74 0.51
C ASN A 69 -13.53 -2.68 1.20
N ALA A 70 -13.73 -1.64 2.01
CA ALA A 70 -14.97 -1.37 2.73
C ALA A 70 -15.99 -0.57 1.89
N THR A 71 -15.62 -0.04 0.72
CA THR A 71 -16.51 0.75 -0.15
C THR A 71 -17.78 -0.02 -0.51
N ALA A 72 -18.94 0.56 -0.21
CA ALA A 72 -20.25 -0.08 -0.40
C ALA A 72 -21.30 0.90 -0.91
N GLY A 73 -22.46 0.38 -1.33
CA GLY A 73 -23.59 1.20 -1.81
C GLY A 73 -24.36 1.92 -0.71
N THR A 74 -24.23 1.50 0.56
CA THR A 74 -24.81 2.16 1.73
C THR A 74 -23.82 2.17 2.89
N CYS A 75 -24.03 3.07 3.86
CA CYS A 75 -23.16 3.18 5.03
C CYS A 75 -23.23 1.93 5.93
N GLU A 76 -24.39 1.29 6.03
CA GLU A 76 -24.59 0.08 6.84
C GLU A 76 -23.72 -1.07 6.31
N GLU A 77 -23.71 -1.26 4.98
CA GLU A 77 -22.87 -2.30 4.36
C GLU A 77 -21.39 -1.95 4.42
N MET A 78 -21.03 -0.66 4.32
CA MET A 78 -19.63 -0.22 4.51
C MET A 78 -19.13 -0.55 5.93
N ILE A 79 -19.92 -0.21 6.95
CA ILE A 79 -19.56 -0.50 8.35
C ILE A 79 -19.57 -2.00 8.62
N LYS A 80 -20.52 -2.76 8.07
CA LYS A 80 -20.55 -4.23 8.20
C LYS A 80 -19.26 -4.87 7.70
N ARG A 81 -18.71 -4.40 6.58
CA ARG A 81 -17.40 -4.86 6.05
C ARG A 81 -16.24 -4.47 6.96
N ALA A 82 -16.23 -3.23 7.47
CA ALA A 82 -15.19 -2.76 8.38
C ALA A 82 -15.20 -3.53 9.72
N VAL A 83 -16.38 -3.83 10.26
CA VAL A 83 -16.57 -4.67 11.45
C VAL A 83 -15.99 -6.06 11.22
N PHE A 84 -16.30 -6.69 10.08
CA PHE A 84 -15.75 -8.01 9.79
C PHE A 84 -14.22 -7.98 9.62
N ALA A 85 -13.65 -6.95 8.98
CA ALA A 85 -12.20 -6.79 8.91
C ALA A 85 -11.56 -6.65 10.30
N ARG A 86 -12.19 -5.90 11.20
CA ARG A 86 -11.78 -5.80 12.61
C ARG A 86 -11.85 -7.15 13.33
N GLU A 87 -12.91 -7.92 13.14
CA GLU A 87 -13.08 -9.26 13.73
C GLU A 87 -12.00 -10.24 13.25
N LEU A 88 -11.58 -10.14 11.99
CA LEU A 88 -10.45 -10.90 11.45
C LEU A 88 -9.09 -10.47 12.02
N GLY A 89 -9.02 -9.33 12.72
CA GLY A 89 -7.78 -8.81 13.29
C GLY A 89 -6.80 -8.27 12.25
N VAL A 90 -7.25 -7.90 11.05
CA VAL A 90 -6.36 -7.32 10.03
C VAL A 90 -5.97 -5.89 10.40
N PRO A 91 -4.77 -5.40 10.00
CA PRO A 91 -4.30 -4.09 10.43
C PRO A 91 -4.86 -2.91 9.62
N ILE A 92 -5.43 -3.17 8.43
CA ILE A 92 -5.75 -2.10 7.46
C ILE A 92 -6.94 -2.46 6.56
N VAL A 93 -7.77 -1.45 6.24
CA VAL A 93 -8.85 -1.50 5.25
C VAL A 93 -8.65 -0.40 4.19
N MET A 94 -9.45 -0.40 3.12
CA MET A 94 -9.49 0.71 2.16
C MET A 94 -10.87 1.25 1.84
N HIS A 95 -10.91 2.49 1.35
CA HIS A 95 -12.12 3.17 0.90
C HIS A 95 -11.88 4.08 -0.31
N ASP A 96 -12.82 4.07 -1.26
CA ASP A 96 -12.85 4.99 -2.40
C ASP A 96 -13.60 6.28 -2.03
N TYR A 97 -12.93 7.23 -1.39
CA TYR A 97 -13.60 8.34 -0.69
C TYR A 97 -14.45 9.28 -1.57
N LEU A 98 -14.10 9.47 -2.85
CA LEU A 98 -14.87 10.33 -3.75
C LEU A 98 -16.14 9.64 -4.24
N THR A 99 -16.04 8.37 -4.63
CA THR A 99 -17.18 7.60 -5.13
C THR A 99 -18.09 7.10 -4.01
N GLY A 100 -17.55 6.80 -2.83
CA GLY A 100 -18.33 6.54 -1.61
C GLY A 100 -18.86 7.82 -0.96
N GLY A 101 -18.15 8.94 -1.15
CA GLY A 101 -18.53 10.27 -0.66
C GLY A 101 -17.93 10.61 0.72
N PHE A 102 -17.72 11.92 0.95
CA PHE A 102 -17.12 12.45 2.17
C PHE A 102 -17.89 12.10 3.45
N THR A 103 -19.23 12.03 3.40
CA THR A 103 -20.06 11.65 4.55
C THR A 103 -19.78 10.21 5.00
N ALA A 104 -19.69 9.28 4.04
CA ALA A 104 -19.35 7.88 4.31
C ALA A 104 -17.89 7.77 4.78
N ASN A 105 -16.96 8.47 4.10
CA ASN A 105 -15.54 8.44 4.45
C ASN A 105 -15.29 8.91 5.88
N THR A 106 -15.88 10.03 6.30
CA THR A 106 -15.69 10.57 7.66
C THR A 106 -16.27 9.61 8.72
N THR A 107 -17.41 8.99 8.42
CA THR A 107 -17.98 7.91 9.27
C THR A 107 -17.01 6.74 9.41
N LEU A 108 -16.42 6.28 8.31
CA LEU A 108 -15.46 5.18 8.32
C LEU A 108 -14.16 5.55 9.03
N ALA A 109 -13.66 6.79 8.86
CA ALA A 109 -12.46 7.28 9.53
C ALA A 109 -12.64 7.31 11.06
N HIS A 110 -13.81 7.75 11.56
CA HIS A 110 -14.13 7.66 12.99
C HIS A 110 -14.16 6.21 13.47
N TYR A 111 -14.82 5.31 12.72
CA TYR A 111 -14.84 3.89 13.06
C TYR A 111 -13.43 3.29 13.14
N CYS A 112 -12.57 3.58 12.15
CA CYS A 112 -11.18 3.13 12.10
C CYS A 112 -10.37 3.62 13.31
N ARG A 113 -10.51 4.90 13.69
CA ARG A 113 -9.87 5.46 14.88
C ARG A 113 -10.27 4.72 16.15
N ASP A 114 -11.56 4.47 16.34
CA ASP A 114 -12.09 3.84 17.56
C ASP A 114 -11.77 2.35 17.64
N ASN A 115 -11.42 1.71 16.52
CA ASN A 115 -11.20 0.27 16.42
C ASN A 115 -9.76 -0.12 16.05
N GLY A 116 -8.84 0.83 15.93
CA GLY A 116 -7.43 0.55 15.65
C GLY A 116 -7.17 -0.02 14.25
N LEU A 117 -7.98 0.34 13.25
CA LEU A 117 -7.76 -0.01 11.85
C LEU A 117 -7.09 1.14 11.12
N LEU A 118 -6.00 0.87 10.38
CA LEU A 118 -5.50 1.81 9.40
C LEU A 118 -6.48 1.94 8.22
N LEU A 119 -6.54 3.11 7.61
CA LEU A 119 -7.44 3.44 6.52
C LEU A 119 -6.69 3.91 5.27
N HIS A 120 -6.56 3.04 4.28
CA HIS A 120 -6.01 3.37 2.98
C HIS A 120 -7.05 4.02 2.07
N ILE A 121 -6.76 5.22 1.54
CA ILE A 121 -7.70 5.94 0.68
C ILE A 121 -7.30 5.85 -0.78
N HIS A 122 -8.22 5.32 -1.58
CA HIS A 122 -8.10 5.34 -3.03
C HIS A 122 -8.91 6.49 -3.62
N ARG A 123 -8.35 7.15 -4.64
CA ARG A 123 -8.90 8.39 -5.22
C ARG A 123 -9.69 8.16 -6.51
N ALA A 124 -10.40 7.04 -6.62
CA ALA A 124 -11.25 6.76 -7.79
C ALA A 124 -12.11 7.99 -8.14
N MET A 125 -12.31 8.27 -9.43
CA MET A 125 -13.03 9.45 -9.97
C MET A 125 -12.26 10.80 -9.91
N HIS A 126 -11.13 10.93 -9.21
CA HIS A 126 -10.46 12.24 -9.07
C HIS A 126 -10.15 12.95 -10.41
N ALA A 127 -9.66 12.22 -11.41
CA ALA A 127 -9.31 12.76 -12.73
C ALA A 127 -10.51 13.26 -13.56
N VAL A 128 -11.74 12.96 -13.14
CA VAL A 128 -12.94 13.59 -13.70
C VAL A 128 -13.01 15.07 -13.28
N ILE A 129 -12.45 15.40 -12.12
CA ILE A 129 -12.54 16.70 -11.46
C ILE A 129 -11.24 17.50 -11.61
N ASP A 130 -10.08 16.85 -11.57
CA ASP A 130 -8.79 17.52 -11.38
C ASP A 130 -7.83 17.52 -12.59
N ARG A 131 -8.21 16.88 -13.70
CA ARG A 131 -7.33 16.73 -14.87
C ARG A 131 -7.16 18.01 -15.70
N GLN A 132 -8.22 18.81 -15.82
CA GLN A 132 -8.24 19.95 -16.74
C GLN A 132 -7.88 21.23 -15.99
N LYS A 133 -6.79 21.88 -16.40
CA LYS A 133 -6.31 23.14 -15.80
C LYS A 133 -7.37 24.26 -15.79
N ASN A 134 -8.23 24.30 -16.80
CA ASN A 134 -9.18 25.38 -17.03
C ASN A 134 -10.53 25.21 -16.30
N HIS A 135 -10.87 24.00 -15.82
CA HIS A 135 -12.15 23.76 -15.15
C HIS A 135 -12.07 22.56 -14.21
N GLY A 136 -12.56 22.74 -12.98
CA GLY A 136 -12.63 21.69 -11.97
C GLY A 136 -12.02 22.12 -10.65
N MET A 137 -11.47 21.16 -9.91
CA MET A 137 -10.78 21.40 -8.64
C MET A 137 -9.46 20.65 -8.67
N HIS A 138 -8.34 21.36 -8.60
CA HIS A 138 -7.02 20.73 -8.59
C HIS A 138 -6.88 19.76 -7.40
N PHE A 139 -6.19 18.62 -7.62
CA PHE A 139 -6.07 17.52 -6.65
C PHE A 139 -5.61 17.96 -5.26
N ARG A 140 -4.69 18.93 -5.16
CA ARG A 140 -4.26 19.54 -3.87
C ARG A 140 -5.42 19.96 -2.95
N VAL A 141 -6.56 20.39 -3.50
CA VAL A 141 -7.74 20.73 -2.70
C VAL A 141 -8.41 19.47 -2.16
N LEU A 142 -8.55 18.44 -3.00
CA LEU A 142 -9.09 17.14 -2.63
C LEU A 142 -8.20 16.43 -1.60
N ALA A 143 -6.88 16.55 -1.72
CA ALA A 143 -5.89 16.06 -0.78
C ALA A 143 -6.05 16.70 0.61
N LYS A 144 -6.20 18.03 0.68
CA LYS A 144 -6.51 18.74 1.93
C LYS A 144 -7.86 18.30 2.53
N ALA A 145 -8.88 18.18 1.69
CA ALA A 145 -10.21 17.74 2.12
C ALA A 145 -10.18 16.31 2.68
N LEU A 146 -9.37 15.42 2.11
CA LEU A 146 -9.18 14.07 2.62
C LEU A 146 -8.42 14.09 3.95
N ARG A 147 -7.31 14.83 4.08
CA ARG A 147 -6.57 14.94 5.36
C ARG A 147 -7.47 15.40 6.51
N LEU A 148 -8.43 16.29 6.22
CA LEU A 148 -9.46 16.70 7.18
C LEU A 148 -10.53 15.63 7.44
N SER A 149 -11.02 14.94 6.40
CA SER A 149 -12.05 13.89 6.53
C SER A 149 -11.53 12.64 7.24
N GLY A 150 -10.25 12.32 7.06
CA GLY A 150 -9.57 11.19 7.67
C GLY A 150 -9.18 10.10 6.66
N GLY A 151 -7.93 9.68 6.76
CA GLY A 151 -7.29 8.61 6.01
C GLY A 151 -5.81 8.56 6.34
N ASP A 152 -5.24 7.37 6.50
CA ASP A 152 -3.83 7.21 6.86
C ASP A 152 -2.94 7.20 5.62
N HIS A 153 -3.47 6.69 4.50
CA HIS A 153 -2.81 6.75 3.19
C HIS A 153 -3.70 7.46 2.16
N ILE A 154 -3.10 8.08 1.14
CA ILE A 154 -3.83 8.51 -0.07
C ILE A 154 -2.96 8.36 -1.33
N HIS A 155 -3.56 7.88 -2.42
CA HIS A 155 -2.91 7.88 -3.73
C HIS A 155 -2.52 9.31 -4.18
N ALA A 156 -1.24 9.51 -4.44
CA ALA A 156 -0.64 10.81 -4.80
C ALA A 156 -0.22 10.89 -6.28
N GLY A 157 -0.22 9.77 -7.01
CA GLY A 157 0.33 9.69 -8.36
C GLY A 157 1.80 9.29 -8.33
N THR A 158 2.42 9.15 -9.51
CA THR A 158 3.77 8.59 -9.62
C THR A 158 4.77 9.51 -10.28
N VAL A 159 4.31 10.56 -10.98
CA VAL A 159 5.10 11.43 -11.88
C VAL A 159 5.64 10.69 -13.12
N VAL A 160 6.26 9.52 -12.92
CA VAL A 160 6.95 8.74 -13.96
C VAL A 160 6.14 7.56 -14.51
N GLY A 161 4.98 7.27 -13.91
CA GLY A 161 4.16 6.13 -14.29
C GLY A 161 3.11 6.46 -15.37
N LYS A 162 2.19 5.53 -15.59
CA LYS A 162 1.23 5.60 -16.71
C LYS A 162 0.14 6.67 -16.58
N LEU A 163 -0.05 7.22 -15.38
CA LEU A 163 -1.06 8.24 -15.09
C LEU A 163 -0.36 9.58 -14.94
N GLU A 164 -1.01 10.64 -15.41
CA GLU A 164 -0.46 11.99 -15.38
C GLU A 164 -0.08 12.45 -13.97
N GLY A 165 1.05 13.15 -13.87
CA GLY A 165 1.46 13.91 -12.70
C GLY A 165 2.68 14.76 -13.04
N GLU A 166 2.58 16.07 -12.86
CA GLU A 166 3.71 16.98 -12.99
C GLU A 166 4.51 16.98 -11.67
N ARG A 167 5.85 17.00 -11.76
CA ARG A 167 6.75 16.76 -10.62
C ARG A 167 6.60 17.83 -9.54
N GLU A 168 6.71 19.11 -9.90
CA GLU A 168 6.70 20.21 -8.93
C GLU A 168 5.34 20.36 -8.26
N ILE A 169 4.25 20.21 -9.03
CA ILE A 169 2.89 20.15 -8.50
C ILE A 169 2.74 18.98 -7.51
N THR A 170 3.24 17.80 -7.88
CA THR A 170 3.14 16.59 -7.05
C THR A 170 3.87 16.75 -5.74
N LEU A 171 5.11 17.22 -5.81
CA LEU A 171 5.89 17.58 -4.64
C LEU A 171 5.09 18.55 -3.77
N GLY A 172 4.49 19.61 -4.35
CA GLY A 172 3.77 20.61 -3.56
C GLY A 172 2.59 20.06 -2.75
N PHE A 173 1.77 19.17 -3.31
CA PHE A 173 0.66 18.59 -2.55
C PHE A 173 1.06 17.40 -1.66
N VAL A 174 2.22 16.76 -1.91
CA VAL A 174 2.80 15.78 -0.98
C VAL A 174 3.20 16.46 0.34
N ASP A 175 3.83 17.64 0.30
CA ASP A 175 4.12 18.43 1.50
C ASP A 175 2.82 18.78 2.25
N LEU A 176 1.78 19.22 1.52
CA LEU A 176 0.46 19.51 2.11
C LEU A 176 -0.20 18.30 2.77
N LEU A 177 0.13 17.07 2.36
CA LEU A 177 -0.38 15.84 2.96
C LEU A 177 0.40 15.44 4.21
N ARG A 178 1.72 15.68 4.26
CA ARG A 178 2.60 15.17 5.33
C ARG A 178 2.94 16.20 6.39
N ASP A 179 3.32 17.40 5.97
CA ASP A 179 3.97 18.36 6.84
C ASP A 179 2.94 19.07 7.72
N ASP A 180 3.39 19.59 8.87
CA ASP A 180 2.56 20.36 9.78
C ASP A 180 2.37 21.80 9.30
N TYR A 181 3.41 22.37 8.68
CA TYR A 181 3.39 23.74 8.19
C TYR A 181 4.05 23.82 6.81
N VAL A 182 3.32 24.35 5.83
CA VAL A 182 3.75 24.44 4.44
C VAL A 182 3.66 25.88 3.95
N GLU A 183 4.80 26.45 3.59
CA GLU A 183 4.87 27.83 3.11
C GLU A 183 4.24 28.02 1.73
N LYS A 184 3.80 29.25 1.47
CA LYS A 184 3.32 29.63 0.14
C LYS A 184 4.47 29.52 -0.88
N ASP A 185 4.28 28.64 -1.86
CA ASP A 185 5.18 28.46 -2.99
C ASP A 185 4.41 28.27 -4.30
N ARG A 186 4.35 29.32 -5.12
CA ARG A 186 3.65 29.29 -6.40
C ARG A 186 4.34 28.43 -7.45
N SER A 187 5.65 28.17 -7.31
CA SER A 187 6.38 27.28 -8.22
C SER A 187 6.08 25.79 -7.99
N ARG A 188 5.41 25.45 -6.88
CA ARG A 188 4.86 24.12 -6.60
C ARG A 188 3.33 24.12 -6.51
N GLY A 189 2.69 25.20 -6.95
CA GLY A 189 1.24 25.35 -6.96
C GLY A 189 0.60 25.55 -5.58
N ILE A 190 1.37 26.01 -4.60
CA ILE A 190 0.91 26.31 -3.24
C ILE A 190 0.58 27.81 -3.17
N PHE A 191 -0.71 28.12 -3.19
CA PHE A 191 -1.19 29.51 -3.28
C PHE A 191 -1.23 30.23 -1.94
N PHE A 192 -1.37 29.46 -0.86
CA PHE A 192 -1.51 29.93 0.52
C PHE A 192 -0.66 29.07 1.44
N THR A 193 0.02 29.72 2.39
CA THR A 193 0.62 29.05 3.52
C THR A 193 -0.45 28.25 4.25
N GLN A 194 -0.14 27.01 4.64
CA GLN A 194 -1.04 26.10 5.31
C GLN A 194 -0.40 25.65 6.63
N ASP A 195 -1.09 25.91 7.74
CA ASP A 195 -0.77 25.37 9.06
C ASP A 195 -1.81 24.30 9.40
N TRP A 196 -1.36 23.13 9.85
CA TRP A 196 -2.18 21.98 10.21
C TRP A 196 -2.32 21.79 11.72
N VAL A 197 -1.64 22.61 12.52
CA VAL A 197 -1.76 22.67 13.99
C VAL A 197 -1.76 21.27 14.63
N SER A 198 -0.78 20.46 14.24
CA SER A 198 -0.54 19.08 14.69
C SER A 198 -1.55 18.04 14.24
N LEU A 199 -2.37 18.33 13.23
CA LEU A 199 -3.16 17.29 12.55
C LEU A 199 -2.19 16.27 11.90
N PRO A 200 -2.34 14.96 12.15
CA PRO A 200 -1.46 13.96 11.58
C PRO A 200 -1.32 14.06 10.05
N GLY A 201 -0.14 13.74 9.55
CA GLY A 201 0.13 13.62 8.12
C GLY A 201 -0.54 12.38 7.53
N VAL A 202 -0.65 12.35 6.20
CA VAL A 202 -1.18 11.24 5.41
C VAL A 202 -0.05 10.71 4.52
N LEU A 203 0.18 9.39 4.52
CA LEU A 203 1.21 8.79 3.68
C LEU A 203 0.80 8.85 2.20
N PRO A 204 1.60 9.50 1.32
CA PRO A 204 1.36 9.49 -0.11
C PRO A 204 1.67 8.10 -0.68
N VAL A 205 0.75 7.61 -1.51
CA VAL A 205 0.87 6.33 -2.20
C VAL A 205 1.18 6.58 -3.67
N ALA A 206 2.36 6.17 -4.12
CA ALA A 206 2.74 6.18 -5.52
C ALA A 206 2.32 4.86 -6.19
N SER A 207 1.38 4.92 -7.12
CA SER A 207 0.81 3.74 -7.77
C SER A 207 0.40 4.03 -9.22
N GLY A 208 0.63 3.04 -10.10
CA GLY A 208 0.17 3.07 -11.49
C GLY A 208 1.30 3.08 -12.52
N GLY A 209 1.53 1.95 -13.17
CA GLY A 209 2.48 1.83 -14.28
C GLY A 209 3.96 1.98 -13.89
N ILE A 210 4.31 1.66 -12.63
CA ILE A 210 5.68 1.71 -12.13
C ILE A 210 6.29 0.29 -12.03
N HIS A 211 7.62 0.22 -12.10
CA HIS A 211 8.44 -1.00 -12.09
C HIS A 211 9.85 -0.67 -11.57
N VAL A 212 10.74 -1.65 -11.43
CA VAL A 212 12.05 -1.54 -10.77
C VAL A 212 12.92 -0.36 -11.25
N TRP A 213 12.91 -0.02 -12.55
CA TRP A 213 13.65 1.14 -13.07
C TRP A 213 13.16 2.51 -12.56
N HIS A 214 11.92 2.59 -12.06
CA HIS A 214 11.38 3.80 -11.47
C HIS A 214 11.77 3.96 -9.99
N MET A 215 12.32 2.93 -9.35
CA MET A 215 12.60 2.94 -7.91
C MET A 215 13.50 4.10 -7.44
N PRO A 216 14.61 4.44 -8.14
CA PRO A 216 15.45 5.57 -7.72
C PRO A 216 14.68 6.90 -7.73
N ALA A 217 13.93 7.18 -8.80
CA ALA A 217 13.14 8.40 -8.94
C ALA A 217 12.02 8.47 -7.89
N LEU A 218 11.33 7.35 -7.63
CA LEU A 218 10.28 7.31 -6.61
C LEU A 218 10.83 7.53 -5.21
N THR A 219 11.98 6.93 -4.89
CA THR A 219 12.68 7.11 -3.60
C THR A 219 13.15 8.55 -3.42
N GLU A 220 13.59 9.19 -4.50
CA GLU A 220 14.00 10.60 -4.51
C GLU A 220 12.81 11.56 -4.36
N ILE A 221 11.72 11.32 -5.09
CA ILE A 221 10.53 12.20 -5.11
C ILE A 221 9.75 12.10 -3.79
N PHE A 222 9.49 10.88 -3.31
CA PHE A 222 8.58 10.67 -2.20
C PHE A 222 9.30 10.46 -0.86
N GLY A 223 10.56 10.02 -0.84
CA GLY A 223 11.26 9.71 0.40
C GLY A 223 10.66 8.53 1.17
N ASP A 224 11.09 8.37 2.43
CA ASP A 224 10.77 7.18 3.25
C ASP A 224 9.30 7.12 3.68
N ASP A 225 8.70 8.28 3.97
CA ASP A 225 7.28 8.38 4.36
C ASP A 225 6.38 8.32 3.12
N SER A 226 6.36 7.17 2.48
CA SER A 226 5.53 6.88 1.30
C SER A 226 5.25 5.38 1.12
N VAL A 227 4.25 5.06 0.31
CA VAL A 227 3.96 3.68 -0.11
C VAL A 227 4.11 3.55 -1.62
N LEU A 228 4.98 2.66 -2.08
CA LEU A 228 5.20 2.41 -3.51
C LEU A 228 4.48 1.11 -3.93
N GLN A 229 3.47 1.21 -4.80
CA GLN A 229 2.66 0.07 -5.19
C GLN A 229 3.00 -0.44 -6.61
N PHE A 230 3.50 -1.67 -6.65
CA PHE A 230 3.84 -2.37 -7.88
C PHE A 230 2.83 -3.48 -8.17
N GLY A 231 1.71 -3.15 -8.83
CA GLY A 231 0.74 -4.15 -9.29
C GLY A 231 1.31 -4.98 -10.44
N GLY A 232 1.20 -4.48 -11.67
CA GLY A 232 1.80 -5.13 -12.85
C GLY A 232 3.32 -5.32 -12.74
N GLY A 233 4.02 -4.41 -12.04
CA GLY A 233 5.45 -4.52 -11.74
C GLY A 233 5.84 -5.63 -10.75
N THR A 234 4.87 -6.35 -10.17
CA THR A 234 5.11 -7.57 -9.37
C THR A 234 4.52 -8.79 -10.08
N LEU A 235 3.21 -8.73 -10.39
CA LEU A 235 2.47 -9.83 -11.01
C LEU A 235 2.95 -10.19 -12.42
N GLY A 236 3.53 -9.21 -13.14
CA GLY A 236 4.09 -9.38 -14.47
C GLY A 236 5.54 -9.87 -14.49
N HIS A 237 6.13 -10.19 -13.33
CA HIS A 237 7.49 -10.72 -13.26
C HIS A 237 7.55 -12.11 -13.94
N PRO A 238 8.57 -12.41 -14.77
CA PRO A 238 8.62 -13.63 -15.59
C PRO A 238 8.67 -14.93 -14.77
N TRP A 239 9.02 -14.83 -13.47
CA TRP A 239 9.11 -15.96 -12.55
C TRP A 239 7.99 -15.98 -11.49
N GLY A 240 6.94 -15.17 -11.66
CA GLY A 240 5.80 -15.10 -10.76
C GLY A 240 5.94 -14.11 -9.60
N ASN A 241 4.93 -14.08 -8.73
CA ASN A 241 4.69 -13.00 -7.77
C ASN A 241 5.78 -12.85 -6.72
N ALA A 242 6.23 -13.95 -6.11
CA ALA A 242 7.23 -13.90 -5.05
C ALA A 242 8.58 -13.36 -5.56
N PRO A 243 9.14 -13.86 -6.68
CA PRO A 243 10.30 -13.23 -7.31
C PRO A 243 10.08 -11.77 -7.70
N GLY A 244 8.88 -11.41 -8.20
CA GLY A 244 8.54 -10.01 -8.48
C GLY A 244 8.58 -9.12 -7.22
N ALA A 245 8.10 -9.63 -6.09
CA ALA A 245 8.14 -8.92 -4.81
C ALA A 245 9.59 -8.79 -4.31
N VAL A 246 10.42 -9.83 -4.44
CA VAL A 246 11.85 -9.79 -4.14
C VAL A 246 12.57 -8.75 -4.98
N ALA A 247 12.33 -8.73 -6.31
CA ALA A 247 12.93 -7.75 -7.21
C ALA A 247 12.62 -6.30 -6.79
N ASN A 248 11.36 -6.01 -6.47
CA ASN A 248 10.96 -4.68 -6.00
C ASN A 248 11.57 -4.34 -4.63
N ARG A 249 11.59 -5.29 -3.69
CA ARG A 249 12.19 -5.09 -2.36
C ARG A 249 13.70 -4.82 -2.45
N VAL A 250 14.43 -5.62 -3.23
CA VAL A 250 15.88 -5.44 -3.46
C VAL A 250 16.16 -4.09 -4.11
N ALA A 251 15.41 -3.71 -5.15
CA ALA A 251 15.57 -2.41 -5.80
C ALA A 251 15.37 -1.25 -4.81
N LEU A 252 14.36 -1.32 -3.94
CA LEU A 252 14.09 -0.31 -2.93
C LEU A 252 15.23 -0.20 -1.91
N GLU A 253 15.63 -1.31 -1.30
CA GLU A 253 16.69 -1.31 -0.28
C GLU A 253 18.04 -0.85 -0.86
N ALA A 254 18.36 -1.23 -2.10
CA ALA A 254 19.56 -0.73 -2.79
C ALA A 254 19.52 0.79 -3.00
N CYS A 255 18.36 1.36 -3.35
CA CYS A 255 18.19 2.81 -3.50
C CYS A 255 18.30 3.52 -2.14
N VAL A 256 17.65 3.00 -1.09
CA VAL A 256 17.72 3.56 0.26
C VAL A 256 19.15 3.52 0.79
N GLN A 257 19.85 2.39 0.65
CA GLN A 257 21.25 2.27 1.04
C GLN A 257 22.11 3.30 0.31
N ALA A 258 22.03 3.35 -1.03
CA ALA A 258 22.83 4.27 -1.83
C ALA A 258 22.57 5.74 -1.46
N ARG A 259 21.31 6.12 -1.26
CA ARG A 259 20.93 7.46 -0.79
C ARG A 259 21.55 7.77 0.58
N ASN A 260 21.48 6.84 1.51
CA ASN A 260 22.02 7.02 2.86
C ASN A 260 23.56 7.05 2.88
N GLU A 261 24.21 6.46 1.87
CA GLU A 261 25.65 6.58 1.61
C GLU A 261 26.03 7.89 0.90
N GLY A 262 25.06 8.77 0.60
CA GLY A 262 25.28 10.07 -0.01
C GLY A 262 25.33 10.07 -1.54
N ARG A 263 24.90 8.98 -2.19
CA ARG A 263 24.82 8.91 -3.65
C ARG A 263 23.62 9.68 -4.20
N ASP A 264 23.77 10.21 -5.40
CA ASP A 264 22.73 10.97 -6.09
C ASP A 264 21.82 10.02 -6.88
N LEU A 265 20.62 9.72 -6.37
CA LEU A 265 19.68 8.82 -7.03
C LEU A 265 19.22 9.32 -8.41
N ALA A 266 19.17 10.63 -8.63
CA ALA A 266 18.74 11.19 -9.91
C ALA A 266 19.77 10.96 -11.01
N ARG A 267 21.06 10.93 -10.66
CA ARG A 267 22.18 10.74 -11.61
C ARG A 267 22.67 9.30 -11.68
N GLU A 268 22.69 8.62 -10.54
CA GLU A 268 23.30 7.31 -10.37
C GLU A 268 22.27 6.16 -10.27
N GLY A 269 20.97 6.46 -10.29
CA GLY A 269 19.89 5.50 -10.07
C GLY A 269 19.96 4.24 -10.94
N ASN A 270 20.21 4.42 -12.25
CA ASN A 270 20.33 3.28 -13.16
C ASN A 270 21.53 2.38 -12.83
N ASP A 271 22.64 2.97 -12.39
CA ASP A 271 23.84 2.20 -12.04
C ASP A 271 23.68 1.48 -10.70
N ILE A 272 22.93 2.07 -9.75
CA ILE A 272 22.52 1.41 -8.51
C ILE A 272 21.68 0.16 -8.82
N ILE A 273 20.65 0.29 -9.66
CA ILE A 273 19.79 -0.84 -10.06
C ILE A 273 20.60 -1.91 -10.79
N ARG A 274 21.47 -1.53 -11.74
CA ARG A 274 22.36 -2.49 -12.42
C ARG A 274 23.32 -3.18 -11.47
N ALA A 275 23.87 -2.47 -10.48
CA ALA A 275 24.76 -3.05 -9.49
C ALA A 275 24.04 -4.08 -8.62
N ALA A 276 22.81 -3.77 -8.17
CA ALA A 276 21.98 -4.71 -7.41
C ALA A 276 21.58 -5.95 -8.24
N GLY A 277 21.27 -5.76 -9.52
CA GLY A 277 20.96 -6.85 -10.45
C GLY A 277 22.12 -7.84 -10.68
N LYS A 278 23.37 -7.49 -10.32
CA LYS A 278 24.49 -8.45 -10.42
C LYS A 278 24.41 -9.58 -9.38
N TRP A 279 23.75 -9.35 -8.25
CA TRP A 279 23.66 -10.32 -7.16
C TRP A 279 22.23 -10.76 -6.84
N SER A 280 21.19 -10.05 -7.32
CA SER A 280 19.80 -10.53 -7.29
C SER A 280 19.34 -10.94 -8.70
N PRO A 281 19.20 -12.25 -8.97
CA PRO A 281 18.67 -12.76 -10.23
C PRO A 281 17.24 -12.29 -10.52
N GLU A 282 16.41 -12.15 -9.48
CA GLU A 282 15.03 -11.66 -9.61
C GLU A 282 15.02 -10.22 -10.09
N LEU A 283 15.84 -9.35 -9.51
CA LEU A 283 15.96 -7.97 -9.99
C LEU A 283 16.51 -7.91 -11.42
N ALA A 284 17.49 -8.74 -11.76
CA ALA A 284 18.03 -8.80 -13.12
C ALA A 284 16.94 -9.17 -14.15
N ALA A 285 16.12 -10.18 -13.83
CA ALA A 285 15.02 -10.62 -14.68
C ALA A 285 13.96 -9.51 -14.84
N ALA A 286 13.56 -8.86 -13.74
CA ALA A 286 12.68 -7.70 -13.76
C ALA A 286 13.21 -6.55 -14.63
N CYS A 287 14.51 -6.25 -14.49
CA CYS A 287 15.18 -5.20 -15.25
C CYS A 287 15.12 -5.46 -16.75
N GLU A 288 15.36 -6.70 -17.19
CA GLU A 288 15.34 -7.06 -18.60
C GLU A 288 13.93 -6.93 -19.22
N VAL A 289 12.89 -7.30 -18.47
CA VAL A 289 11.50 -7.23 -18.94
C VAL A 289 11.04 -5.79 -19.18
N TRP A 290 11.45 -4.84 -18.33
CA TRP A 290 10.91 -3.47 -18.36
C TRP A 290 11.91 -2.38 -18.80
N LYS A 291 13.09 -2.74 -19.32
CA LYS A 291 14.16 -1.76 -19.64
C LYS A 291 13.78 -0.66 -20.63
N GLU A 292 12.92 -0.95 -21.60
CA GLU A 292 12.48 0.01 -22.62
C GLU A 292 11.14 0.68 -22.28
N ILE A 293 10.51 0.33 -21.16
CA ILE A 293 9.17 0.82 -20.82
C ILE A 293 9.29 2.17 -20.12
N LYS A 294 8.73 3.20 -20.74
CA LYS A 294 8.63 4.57 -20.21
C LYS A 294 7.28 5.18 -20.58
N PHE A 295 6.81 6.10 -19.75
CA PHE A 295 5.58 6.85 -19.98
C PHE A 295 5.92 8.34 -20.12
N GLU A 296 6.24 8.77 -21.34
CA GLU A 296 6.63 10.14 -21.63
C GLU A 296 5.54 10.82 -22.46
N PHE A 297 4.66 11.55 -21.78
CA PHE A 297 3.55 12.28 -22.38
C PHE A 297 3.50 13.71 -21.83
N PRO A 298 3.09 14.72 -22.64
CA PRO A 298 2.83 16.06 -22.12
C PRO A 298 1.76 16.03 -21.03
N ALA A 299 2.02 16.69 -19.90
CA ALA A 299 1.03 16.87 -18.84
C ALA A 299 -0.04 17.89 -19.27
N MET A 300 -1.31 17.58 -19.03
CA MET A 300 -2.42 18.51 -19.25
C MET A 300 -2.51 19.53 -18.13
N ASP A 301 -2.39 19.08 -16.88
CA ASP A 301 -2.34 19.93 -15.71
C ASP A 301 -0.91 20.43 -15.46
N THR A 302 -0.71 21.72 -15.64
CA THR A 302 0.57 22.43 -15.49
C THR A 302 0.33 23.69 -14.67
N LEU A 303 1.36 24.23 -14.01
CA LEU A 303 1.26 25.46 -13.18
C LEU A 303 0.76 26.68 -13.95
#